data_AF-A0A523RN68-F1
#
_entry.id   AF-A0A523RN68-F1
#
_cell.length_a   1.000
_cell.length_b   1.000
_cell.length_c   1.000
_cell.angle_alpha   90.00
_cell.angle_beta   90.00
_cell.angle_gamma   90.00
#
_symmetry.space_group_name_H-M   'P 1'
#
loop_
_entity.id
_entity.type
_entity.pdbx_description
1 polymer ?
#
loop_
_entity_poly.entity_id
_entity_poly.type
_entity_poly.pdbx_seq_one_letter_code
_entity_poly.pdbx_strand_id
1 'polypeptide(L)'
;MRYYGCKTKLLDFLSEGVAKTGINHGSVFCDLFSGTTTVARHFKQKGYTVYANDFLEFSYSLARAYIKNNSHPNFSGLKKIVNGVNGHSSENLSIVINYLNSLSPIKGFIYINYCPGGTKNLDSPRMYFTDENGMKIDAIRTKIQRWKGENVINEDEFYILLTSLIETIPYVANISGNYAAYLKEWDPRALKSIKLRVPVIIESKRKNKAFKEDANTLIKKIYSDILYLDPPYNSRQYAPNYFLLELIAEGWFNGQKPKIYGKTGMRAYEDQKSAYCQKNEVLTAFKDLIRNAKTKFILLSYNDEGLMSENEITDILSDRGKVHIFKKSHRRYRSINQNEFDRRTVFETLYFVKVAKG
;
A
#
# COMPACT_ATOMS: atom_id res chain seq x y z
N MET A 1 2.53 2.22 -8.28
CA MET A 1 2.06 0.80 -8.24
C MET A 1 0.62 0.69 -8.74
N ARG A 2 0.23 -0.38 -9.44
CA ARG A 2 -1.19 -0.66 -9.72
C ARG A 2 -1.84 -1.18 -8.43
N TYR A 3 -2.86 -0.48 -7.94
CA TYR A 3 -3.56 -0.80 -6.71
C TYR A 3 -5.04 -0.46 -6.87
N TYR A 4 -5.92 -1.33 -6.39
CA TYR A 4 -7.36 -1.08 -6.44
C TYR A 4 -7.70 0.20 -5.68
N GLY A 5 -8.56 1.03 -6.27
CA GLY A 5 -9.01 2.28 -5.65
C GLY A 5 -7.98 3.41 -5.56
N CYS A 6 -6.79 3.30 -6.16
CA CYS A 6 -5.73 4.33 -6.03
C CYS A 6 -6.19 5.74 -6.45
N LYS A 7 -6.00 6.72 -5.55
CA LYS A 7 -6.53 8.09 -5.66
C LYS A 7 -5.65 9.11 -6.37
N THR A 8 -4.65 8.69 -7.16
CA THR A 8 -3.74 9.64 -7.85
C THR A 8 -4.48 10.70 -8.68
N LYS A 9 -5.59 10.33 -9.34
CA LYS A 9 -6.41 11.26 -10.17
C LYS A 9 -7.39 12.13 -9.36
N LEU A 10 -7.48 11.90 -8.05
CA LEU A 10 -8.44 12.52 -7.14
C LEU A 10 -7.77 13.49 -6.15
N LEU A 11 -6.44 13.63 -6.17
CA LEU A 11 -5.69 14.45 -5.22
C LEU A 11 -6.13 15.91 -5.17
N ASP A 12 -6.44 16.52 -6.32
CA ASP A 12 -6.92 17.90 -6.38
C ASP A 12 -8.30 18.04 -5.72
N PHE A 13 -9.20 17.10 -6.02
CA PHE A 13 -10.54 17.06 -5.42
C PHE A 13 -10.50 16.86 -3.91
N LEU A 14 -9.64 15.97 -3.43
CA LEU A 14 -9.41 15.77 -2.00
C LEU A 14 -8.79 17.02 -1.35
N SER A 15 -7.90 17.73 -2.05
CA SER A 15 -7.32 18.98 -1.57
C SER A 15 -8.35 20.08 -1.42
N GLU A 16 -9.29 20.19 -2.36
CA GLU A 16 -10.41 21.13 -2.28
C GLU A 16 -11.28 20.83 -1.05
N GLY A 17 -11.61 19.55 -0.81
CA GLY A 17 -12.34 19.12 0.38
C GLY A 17 -11.60 19.44 1.68
N VAL A 18 -10.30 19.17 1.75
CA VAL A 18 -9.48 19.52 2.92
C VAL A 18 -9.39 21.02 3.12
N ALA A 19 -9.30 21.82 2.06
CA ALA A 19 -9.27 23.28 2.16
C ALA A 19 -10.54 23.84 2.83
N LYS A 20 -11.71 23.18 2.66
CA LYS A 20 -12.96 23.56 3.35
C LYS A 20 -12.90 23.43 4.88
N THR A 21 -11.95 22.68 5.43
CA THR A 21 -11.75 22.60 6.89
C THR A 21 -11.22 23.93 7.46
N GLY A 22 -10.61 24.78 6.64
CA GLY A 22 -9.88 25.97 7.09
C GLY A 22 -8.58 25.65 7.85
N ILE A 23 -8.24 24.36 8.01
CA ILE A 23 -7.05 23.91 8.70
C ILE A 23 -5.89 23.78 7.71
N ASN A 24 -4.75 24.35 8.08
CA ASN A 24 -3.54 24.36 7.27
C ASN A 24 -2.34 23.73 8.00
N HIS A 25 -1.19 23.82 7.36
CA HIS A 25 0.15 23.38 7.78
C HIS A 25 0.31 22.96 9.25
N GLY A 26 0.81 21.75 9.47
CA GLY A 26 1.16 21.22 10.80
C GLY A 26 0.08 20.47 11.55
N SER A 27 -1.19 20.67 11.19
CA SER A 27 -2.28 19.84 11.70
C SER A 27 -2.15 18.38 11.34
N VAL A 28 -2.79 17.53 12.13
CA VAL A 28 -2.74 16.07 11.99
C VAL A 28 -3.75 15.62 10.95
N PHE A 29 -3.25 15.17 9.80
CA PHE A 29 -4.02 14.49 8.76
C PHE A 29 -3.82 12.98 8.90
N CYS A 30 -4.90 12.24 9.19
CA CYS A 30 -4.86 10.80 9.32
C CYS A 30 -5.47 10.12 8.09
N ASP A 31 -4.63 9.46 7.30
CA ASP A 31 -5.03 8.57 6.20
C ASP A 31 -5.15 7.13 6.76
N LEU A 32 -6.36 6.74 7.16
CA LEU A 32 -6.57 5.52 7.96
C LEU A 32 -6.54 4.22 7.12
N PHE A 33 -6.74 4.35 5.80
CA PHE A 33 -6.75 3.26 4.81
C PHE A 33 -5.77 3.60 3.68
N SER A 34 -4.51 3.81 4.04
CA SER A 34 -3.54 4.51 3.19
C SER A 34 -3.10 3.74 1.95
N GLY A 35 -3.15 2.41 1.95
CA GLY A 35 -2.76 1.55 0.83
C GLY A 35 -1.39 1.94 0.26
N THR A 36 -1.39 2.55 -0.94
CA THR A 36 -0.16 3.01 -1.60
C THR A 36 0.44 4.29 -1.05
N THR A 37 -0.17 4.89 -0.03
CA THR A 37 0.20 6.18 0.60
C THR A 37 0.09 7.39 -0.32
N THR A 38 -0.59 7.28 -1.46
CA THR A 38 -0.68 8.38 -2.44
C THR A 38 -1.30 9.64 -1.83
N VAL A 39 -2.39 9.51 -1.06
CA VAL A 39 -3.05 10.64 -0.39
C VAL A 39 -2.20 11.15 0.78
N ALA A 40 -1.75 10.25 1.67
CA ALA A 40 -0.83 10.59 2.75
C ALA A 40 0.42 11.37 2.29
N ARG A 41 1.07 10.96 1.20
CA ARG A 41 2.26 11.62 0.63
C ARG A 41 1.96 13.03 0.16
N HIS A 42 0.83 13.21 -0.52
CA HIS A 42 0.36 14.50 -1.00
C HIS A 42 0.17 15.50 0.14
N PHE A 43 -0.47 15.09 1.23
CA PHE A 43 -0.65 15.97 2.40
C PHE A 43 0.63 16.17 3.20
N LYS A 44 1.57 15.21 3.20
CA LYS A 44 2.91 15.43 3.76
C LYS A 44 3.67 16.50 2.99
N GLN A 45 3.59 16.52 1.66
CA GLN A 45 4.18 17.58 0.81
C GLN A 45 3.55 18.96 1.08
N LYS A 46 2.25 18.99 1.40
CA LYS A 46 1.55 20.21 1.86
C LYS A 46 1.90 20.60 3.32
N GLY A 47 2.80 19.85 3.98
CA GLY A 47 3.37 20.14 5.29
C GLY A 47 2.46 19.83 6.48
N TYR A 48 1.46 18.96 6.30
CA TYR A 48 0.70 18.38 7.41
C TYR A 48 1.58 17.42 8.24
N THR A 49 1.21 17.22 9.50
CA THR A 49 1.65 16.03 10.24
C THR A 49 0.78 14.87 9.79
N VAL A 50 1.35 13.87 9.14
CA VAL A 50 0.59 12.78 8.52
C VAL A 50 0.71 11.50 9.33
N TYR A 51 -0.43 10.93 9.68
CA TYR A 51 -0.56 9.57 10.19
C TYR A 51 -1.09 8.70 9.06
N ALA A 52 -0.37 7.65 8.69
CA ALA A 52 -0.80 6.69 7.68
C ALA A 52 -0.95 5.31 8.33
N ASN A 53 -2.08 4.65 8.08
CA ASN A 53 -2.34 3.29 8.54
C ASN A 53 -2.75 2.41 7.38
N ASP A 54 -2.39 1.13 7.45
CA ASP A 54 -2.99 0.08 6.64
C ASP A 54 -2.86 -1.26 7.37
N PHE A 55 -3.68 -2.23 7.00
CA PHE A 55 -3.66 -3.55 7.64
C PHE A 55 -2.55 -4.45 7.07
N LEU A 56 -2.16 -4.27 5.81
CA LEU A 56 -1.20 -5.13 5.10
C LEU A 56 0.25 -4.63 5.25
N GLU A 57 1.19 -5.57 5.41
CA GLU A 57 2.62 -5.30 5.61
C GLU A 57 3.25 -4.57 4.42
N PHE A 58 2.84 -4.89 3.17
CA PHE A 58 3.39 -4.15 2.03
C PHE A 58 2.96 -2.68 2.07
N SER A 59 1.70 -2.39 2.40
CA SER A 59 1.19 -1.02 2.54
C SER A 59 1.89 -0.29 3.70
N TYR A 60 2.07 -0.98 4.84
CA TYR A 60 2.83 -0.46 5.97
C TYR A 60 4.28 -0.14 5.60
N SER A 61 4.92 -0.97 4.78
CA SER A 61 6.27 -0.70 4.27
C SER A 61 6.33 0.63 3.51
N LEU A 62 5.37 0.88 2.63
CA LEU A 62 5.23 2.16 1.93
C LEU A 62 5.01 3.32 2.92
N ALA A 63 4.16 3.15 3.93
CA ALA A 63 3.92 4.17 4.96
C ALA A 63 5.19 4.47 5.77
N ARG A 64 5.99 3.47 6.11
CA ARG A 64 7.27 3.63 6.78
C ARG A 64 8.26 4.44 5.93
N ALA A 65 8.42 4.05 4.66
CA ALA A 65 9.37 4.70 3.76
C ALA A 65 8.95 6.13 3.38
N TYR A 66 7.68 6.37 3.09
CA TYR A 66 7.22 7.64 2.54
C TYR A 66 6.64 8.62 3.56
N ILE A 67 6.03 8.11 4.63
CA ILE A 67 5.32 8.94 5.60
C ILE A 67 6.16 9.13 6.87
N LYS A 68 6.47 8.04 7.59
CA LYS A 68 7.24 8.12 8.84
C LYS A 68 8.64 8.69 8.61
N ASN A 69 9.35 8.20 7.59
CA ASN A 69 10.71 8.65 7.32
C ASN A 69 10.73 10.08 6.75
N ASN A 70 11.54 10.94 7.36
CA ASN A 70 11.47 12.40 7.19
C ASN A 70 12.72 13.02 6.56
N SER A 71 13.73 12.22 6.29
CA SER A 71 15.01 12.64 5.73
C SER A 71 15.63 11.49 4.94
N HIS A 72 16.61 11.79 4.09
CA HIS A 72 17.34 10.74 3.42
C HIS A 72 18.05 9.80 4.41
N PRO A 73 18.04 8.47 4.18
CA PRO A 73 18.75 7.52 5.02
C PRO A 73 20.27 7.65 4.85
N ASN A 74 20.98 7.54 5.97
CA ASN A 74 22.43 7.67 6.00
C ASN A 74 23.15 6.38 5.59
N PHE A 75 22.59 5.21 5.91
CA PHE A 75 23.22 3.90 5.66
C PHE A 75 24.62 3.77 6.27
N SER A 76 24.80 4.30 7.48
CA SER A 76 26.12 4.38 8.13
C SER A 76 26.79 3.01 8.34
N GLY A 77 26.02 1.95 8.58
CA GLY A 77 26.55 0.58 8.69
C GLY A 77 27.00 -0.03 7.36
N LEU A 78 26.64 0.56 6.21
CA LEU A 78 27.03 0.06 4.88
C LEU A 78 28.35 0.65 4.36
N LYS A 79 28.99 1.59 5.04
CA LYS A 79 30.24 2.25 4.59
C LYS A 79 31.35 1.27 4.17
N LYS A 80 31.49 0.16 4.90
CA LYS A 80 32.52 -0.86 4.65
C LYS A 80 32.06 -1.96 3.68
N ILE A 81 30.78 -1.96 3.29
CA ILE A 81 30.15 -3.03 2.51
C ILE A 81 29.82 -2.56 1.09
N VAL A 82 29.40 -1.31 0.94
CA VAL A 82 28.99 -0.73 -0.34
C VAL A 82 29.88 0.46 -0.68
N ASN A 83 30.68 0.32 -1.75
CA ASN A 83 31.56 1.38 -2.20
C ASN A 83 30.76 2.66 -2.54
N GLY A 84 31.28 3.81 -2.11
CA GLY A 84 30.64 5.12 -2.27
C GLY A 84 29.70 5.53 -1.13
N VAL A 85 29.26 4.61 -0.25
CA VAL A 85 28.45 4.98 0.92
C VAL A 85 29.32 5.65 1.97
N ASN A 86 28.98 6.88 2.35
CA ASN A 86 29.76 7.68 3.29
C ASN A 86 29.06 7.96 4.64
N GLY A 87 27.77 7.63 4.75
CA GLY A 87 26.98 7.79 5.97
C GLY A 87 26.39 9.18 6.24
N HIS A 88 26.52 10.13 5.32
CA HIS A 88 26.06 11.51 5.51
C HIS A 88 25.52 12.19 4.23
N SER A 89 25.72 11.60 3.05
CA SER A 89 25.18 12.08 1.77
C SER A 89 23.74 11.61 1.52
N SER A 90 22.93 12.45 0.87
CA SER A 90 21.61 12.10 0.36
C SER A 90 21.67 11.11 -0.82
N GLU A 91 22.82 10.98 -1.47
CA GLU A 91 23.08 10.04 -2.58
C GLU A 91 23.27 8.59 -2.11
N ASN A 92 23.48 8.36 -0.81
CA ASN A 92 23.68 7.02 -0.25
C ASN A 92 22.55 6.07 -0.66
N LEU A 93 21.31 6.55 -0.70
CA LEU A 93 20.18 5.75 -1.15
C LEU A 93 20.32 5.29 -2.61
N SER A 94 20.69 6.18 -3.52
CA SER A 94 20.93 5.78 -4.92
C SER A 94 22.09 4.78 -5.06
N ILE A 95 23.16 4.97 -4.29
CA ILE A 95 24.33 4.07 -4.30
C ILE A 95 23.93 2.68 -3.81
N VAL A 96 23.20 2.59 -2.69
CA VAL A 96 22.74 1.30 -2.14
C VAL A 96 21.74 0.62 -3.09
N ILE A 97 20.82 1.36 -3.71
CA ILE A 97 19.90 0.81 -4.71
C ILE A 97 20.67 0.27 -5.94
N ASN A 98 21.71 0.97 -6.40
CA ASN A 98 22.55 0.50 -7.51
C ASN A 98 23.32 -0.78 -7.14
N TYR A 99 23.84 -0.87 -5.91
CA TYR A 99 24.47 -2.09 -5.40
C TYR A 99 23.47 -3.26 -5.35
N LEU A 100 22.24 -3.05 -4.88
CA LEU A 100 21.21 -4.10 -4.89
C LEU A 100 20.86 -4.53 -6.32
N ASN A 101 20.80 -3.59 -7.26
CA ASN A 101 20.60 -3.86 -8.68
C ASN A 101 21.77 -4.64 -9.31
N SER A 102 22.99 -4.60 -8.76
CA SER A 102 24.14 -5.34 -9.29
C SER A 102 24.33 -6.75 -8.71
N LEU A 103 23.54 -7.15 -7.71
CA LEU A 103 23.68 -8.47 -7.08
C LEU A 103 23.48 -9.61 -8.07
N SER A 104 24.34 -10.63 -8.03
CA SER A 104 24.11 -11.86 -8.80
C SER A 104 22.81 -12.55 -8.35
N PRO A 105 22.01 -13.09 -9.29
CA PRO A 105 20.75 -13.76 -8.95
C PRO A 105 21.02 -15.07 -8.19
N ILE A 106 20.14 -15.43 -7.24
CA ILE A 106 20.25 -16.67 -6.46
C ILE A 106 18.94 -17.46 -6.52
N LYS A 107 19.02 -18.80 -6.49
CA LYS A 107 17.82 -19.64 -6.40
C LYS A 107 17.32 -19.65 -4.96
N GLY A 108 16.27 -18.90 -4.68
CA GLY A 108 15.65 -18.81 -3.35
C GLY A 108 14.15 -19.13 -3.37
N PHE A 109 13.42 -18.56 -2.42
CA PHE A 109 12.02 -18.87 -2.20
C PHE A 109 11.13 -18.47 -3.39
N ILE A 110 11.36 -17.31 -4.00
CA ILE A 110 10.56 -16.83 -5.12
C ILE A 110 10.83 -17.68 -6.37
N TYR A 111 12.09 -17.99 -6.66
CA TYR A 111 12.44 -18.90 -7.75
C TYR A 111 11.77 -20.26 -7.57
N ILE A 112 11.95 -20.88 -6.39
CA ILE A 112 11.44 -22.23 -6.10
C ILE A 112 9.91 -22.29 -6.23
N ASN A 113 9.20 -21.25 -5.80
CA ASN A 113 7.75 -21.34 -5.61
C ASN A 113 6.92 -20.59 -6.66
N TYR A 114 7.49 -19.65 -7.43
CA TYR A 114 6.71 -18.76 -8.30
C TYR A 114 7.29 -18.56 -9.70
N CYS A 115 8.33 -19.33 -10.05
CA CYS A 115 8.96 -19.30 -11.37
C CYS A 115 8.87 -20.66 -12.08
N PRO A 116 8.84 -20.70 -13.43
CA PRO A 116 8.69 -21.93 -14.18
C PRO A 116 9.76 -22.97 -13.85
N GLY A 117 11.03 -22.57 -13.78
CA GLY A 117 12.14 -23.50 -13.53
C GLY A 117 12.13 -24.08 -12.11
N GLY A 118 11.63 -23.34 -11.11
CA GLY A 118 11.48 -23.82 -9.74
C GLY A 118 10.24 -24.70 -9.53
N THR A 119 9.20 -24.47 -10.34
CA THR A 119 7.90 -25.16 -10.23
C THR A 119 7.63 -26.15 -11.36
N LYS A 120 8.66 -26.57 -12.08
CA LYS A 120 8.57 -27.48 -13.24
C LYS A 120 7.89 -28.83 -12.96
N ASN A 121 7.86 -29.25 -11.69
CA ASN A 121 7.26 -30.52 -11.27
C ASN A 121 5.74 -30.40 -11.00
N LEU A 122 5.17 -29.19 -11.04
CA LEU A 122 3.72 -28.99 -10.96
C LEU A 122 3.09 -29.25 -12.33
N ASP A 123 1.84 -29.74 -12.36
CA ASP A 123 1.06 -29.91 -13.60
C ASP A 123 1.02 -28.65 -14.47
N SER A 124 1.05 -27.49 -13.83
CA SER A 124 1.22 -26.20 -14.48
C SER A 124 2.28 -25.40 -13.72
N PRO A 125 3.49 -25.25 -14.29
CA PRO A 125 4.52 -24.40 -13.72
C PRO A 125 3.98 -22.97 -13.54
N ARG A 126 4.29 -22.38 -12.39
CA ARG A 126 3.84 -21.02 -12.07
C ARG A 126 4.69 -20.01 -12.83
N MET A 127 4.02 -19.06 -13.47
CA MET A 127 4.65 -18.08 -14.34
C MET A 127 4.54 -16.66 -13.80
N TYR A 128 4.56 -16.44 -12.48
CA TYR A 128 4.48 -15.07 -11.95
C TYR A 128 5.70 -14.24 -12.33
N PHE A 129 6.88 -14.85 -12.35
CA PHE A 129 8.13 -14.22 -12.76
C PHE A 129 8.92 -15.14 -13.68
N THR A 130 9.76 -14.55 -14.53
CA THR A 130 10.83 -15.30 -15.19
C THR A 130 11.80 -15.83 -14.13
N ASP A 131 12.51 -16.91 -14.44
CA ASP A 131 13.50 -17.49 -13.52
C ASP A 131 14.54 -16.46 -13.09
N GLU A 132 15.06 -15.67 -14.03
CA GLU A 132 16.02 -14.60 -13.75
C GLU A 132 15.44 -13.54 -12.78
N ASN A 133 14.22 -13.07 -13.02
CA ASN A 133 13.58 -12.07 -12.16
C ASN A 133 13.30 -12.64 -10.76
N GLY A 134 12.80 -13.87 -10.67
CA GLY A 134 12.56 -14.54 -9.39
C GLY A 134 13.85 -14.70 -8.58
N MET A 135 14.93 -15.15 -9.23
CA MET A 135 16.23 -15.30 -8.58
C MET A 135 16.84 -13.95 -8.16
N LYS A 136 16.59 -12.89 -8.92
CA LYS A 136 17.04 -11.54 -8.57
C LYS A 136 16.25 -10.94 -7.41
N ILE A 137 14.93 -11.18 -7.34
CA ILE A 137 14.11 -10.83 -6.18
C ILE A 137 14.63 -11.54 -4.93
N ASP A 138 14.93 -12.85 -5.03
CA ASP A 138 15.51 -13.62 -3.94
C ASP A 138 16.84 -13.03 -3.45
N ALA A 139 17.74 -12.67 -4.37
CA ALA A 139 19.04 -12.09 -4.03
C ALA A 139 18.89 -10.76 -3.28
N ILE A 140 18.05 -9.86 -3.79
CA ILE A 140 17.80 -8.54 -3.20
C ILE A 140 17.13 -8.70 -1.83
N ARG A 141 16.02 -9.45 -1.74
CA ARG A 141 15.25 -9.58 -0.50
C ARG A 141 16.05 -10.26 0.60
N THR A 142 16.86 -11.27 0.25
CA THR A 142 17.77 -11.95 1.19
C THR A 142 18.88 -11.01 1.66
N LYS A 143 19.46 -10.18 0.78
CA LYS A 143 20.47 -9.19 1.17
C LYS A 143 19.92 -8.17 2.16
N ILE A 144 18.75 -7.59 1.84
CA ILE A 144 18.06 -6.62 2.72
C ILE A 144 17.75 -7.26 4.08
N GLN A 145 17.26 -8.51 4.09
CA GLN A 145 16.99 -9.21 5.35
C GLN A 145 18.25 -9.40 6.17
N ARG A 146 19.33 -9.86 5.53
CA ARG A 146 20.59 -10.14 6.22
C ARG A 146 21.14 -8.87 6.86
N TRP A 147 21.15 -7.75 6.13
CA TRP A 147 21.57 -6.47 6.69
C TRP A 147 20.74 -6.04 7.89
N LYS A 148 19.42 -6.27 7.88
CA LYS A 148 18.57 -6.02 9.05
C LYS A 148 18.94 -6.93 10.23
N GLY A 149 19.09 -8.23 9.98
CA GLY A 149 19.41 -9.23 11.02
C GLY A 149 20.79 -9.05 11.65
N GLU A 150 21.76 -8.55 10.88
CA GLU A 150 23.12 -8.23 11.34
C GLU A 150 23.23 -6.82 11.95
N ASN A 151 22.11 -6.09 12.09
CA ASN A 151 22.07 -4.68 12.54
C ASN A 151 22.96 -3.74 11.70
N VAL A 152 23.22 -4.08 10.44
CA VAL A 152 23.97 -3.26 9.48
C VAL A 152 23.13 -2.07 8.99
N ILE A 153 21.82 -2.27 8.91
CA ILE A 153 20.85 -1.21 8.62
C ILE A 153 19.80 -1.16 9.73
N ASN A 154 19.29 0.04 10.01
CA ASN A 154 18.20 0.19 10.97
C ASN A 154 16.84 -0.16 10.35
N GLU A 155 15.79 -0.09 11.16
CA GLU A 155 14.44 -0.49 10.73
C GLU A 155 13.85 0.44 9.65
N ASP A 156 14.09 1.76 9.72
CA ASP A 156 13.59 2.70 8.70
C ASP A 156 14.35 2.53 7.37
N GLU A 157 15.66 2.33 7.43
CA GLU A 157 16.49 1.96 6.28
C GLU A 157 16.03 0.66 5.61
N PHE A 158 15.71 -0.36 6.41
CA PHE A 158 15.13 -1.60 5.92
C PHE A 158 13.84 -1.37 5.13
N TYR A 159 12.90 -0.60 5.70
CA TYR A 159 11.61 -0.36 5.03
C TYR A 159 11.76 0.47 3.75
N ILE A 160 12.70 1.43 3.70
CA ILE A 160 12.98 2.18 2.47
C ILE A 160 13.46 1.25 1.35
N LEU A 161 14.41 0.34 1.65
CA LEU A 161 14.91 -0.61 0.66
C LEU A 161 13.83 -1.64 0.26
N LEU A 162 13.03 -2.10 1.23
CA LEU A 162 11.92 -3.02 0.98
C LEU A 162 10.84 -2.37 0.09
N THR A 163 10.48 -1.11 0.32
CA THR A 163 9.56 -0.35 -0.53
C THR A 163 10.05 -0.27 -1.97
N SER A 164 11.34 -0.01 -2.19
CA SER A 164 11.92 -0.01 -3.53
C SER A 164 11.72 -1.35 -4.26
N LEU A 165 11.91 -2.47 -3.55
CA LEU A 165 11.64 -3.79 -4.09
C LEU A 165 10.15 -3.99 -4.41
N ILE A 166 9.27 -3.77 -3.41
CA ILE A 166 7.82 -3.97 -3.53
C ILE A 166 7.24 -3.18 -4.71
N GLU A 167 7.61 -1.91 -4.85
CA GLU A 167 7.08 -1.07 -5.95
C GLU A 167 7.58 -1.49 -7.34
N THR A 168 8.68 -2.25 -7.40
CA THR A 168 9.23 -2.76 -8.65
C THR A 168 8.52 -4.05 -9.11
N ILE A 169 8.04 -4.88 -8.17
CA ILE A 169 7.41 -6.18 -8.47
C ILE A 169 6.32 -6.12 -9.56
N PRO A 170 5.36 -5.17 -9.54
CA PRO A 170 4.29 -5.12 -10.56
C PRO A 170 4.80 -4.85 -11.98
N TYR A 171 6.03 -4.38 -12.14
CA TYR A 171 6.63 -4.10 -13.45
C TYR A 171 7.35 -5.31 -14.06
N VAL A 172 7.53 -6.38 -13.30
CA VAL A 172 8.15 -7.64 -13.74
C VAL A 172 7.27 -8.87 -13.47
N ALA A 173 6.06 -8.67 -12.93
CA ALA A 173 5.10 -9.73 -12.68
C ALA A 173 4.20 -9.99 -13.90
N ASN A 174 3.98 -11.26 -14.23
CA ASN A 174 3.13 -11.70 -15.32
C ASN A 174 1.65 -11.78 -14.94
N ILE A 175 1.04 -10.61 -14.74
CA ILE A 175 -0.31 -10.48 -14.19
C ILE A 175 -1.16 -9.44 -14.94
N SER A 176 -2.49 -9.58 -14.86
CA SER A 176 -3.45 -8.64 -15.44
C SER A 176 -3.86 -7.49 -14.51
N GLY A 177 -3.19 -7.32 -13.36
CA GLY A 177 -3.36 -6.17 -12.47
C GLY A 177 -3.39 -6.50 -10.98
N ASN A 178 -3.65 -7.75 -10.63
CA ASN A 178 -3.56 -8.30 -9.28
C ASN A 178 -2.85 -9.67 -9.33
N TYR A 179 -2.54 -10.26 -8.19
CA TYR A 179 -1.78 -11.49 -8.07
C TYR A 179 -2.65 -12.73 -7.92
N ALA A 180 -3.98 -12.62 -7.90
CA ALA A 180 -4.87 -13.77 -7.70
C ALA A 180 -4.71 -14.86 -8.78
N ALA A 181 -4.20 -14.50 -9.97
CA ALA A 181 -3.76 -15.42 -11.00
C ALA A 181 -2.58 -14.83 -11.80
N TYR A 182 -1.83 -15.70 -12.49
CA TYR A 182 -0.81 -15.33 -13.47
C TYR A 182 -1.31 -15.60 -14.90
N LEU A 183 -0.74 -14.89 -15.88
CA LEU A 183 -1.07 -15.08 -17.29
C LEU A 183 -0.39 -16.35 -17.85
N LYS A 184 -1.04 -17.01 -18.80
CA LYS A 184 -0.47 -18.19 -19.50
C LYS A 184 0.63 -17.81 -20.49
N GLU A 185 0.54 -16.60 -21.02
CA GLU A 185 1.54 -16.00 -21.91
C GLU A 185 2.26 -14.89 -21.16
N TRP A 186 3.50 -14.59 -21.56
CA TRP A 186 4.28 -13.53 -20.92
C TRP A 186 3.76 -12.15 -21.34
N ASP A 187 3.35 -11.36 -20.37
CA ASP A 187 3.25 -9.92 -20.55
C ASP A 187 4.65 -9.36 -20.87
N PRO A 188 4.81 -8.51 -21.91
CA PRO A 188 6.11 -7.93 -22.28
C PRO A 188 6.85 -7.22 -21.13
N ARG A 189 6.13 -6.75 -20.11
CA ARG A 189 6.71 -6.15 -18.91
C ARG A 189 7.44 -7.19 -18.06
N ALA A 190 6.90 -8.40 -17.94
CA ALA A 190 7.47 -9.49 -17.14
C ALA A 190 8.82 -9.99 -17.68
N LEU A 191 9.08 -9.79 -18.97
CA LEU A 191 10.34 -10.15 -19.63
C LEU A 191 11.47 -9.14 -19.39
N LYS A 192 11.17 -7.96 -18.84
CA LYS A 192 12.21 -6.98 -18.51
C LYS A 192 12.94 -7.41 -17.25
N SER A 193 14.27 -7.24 -17.22
CA SER A 193 15.04 -7.46 -16.00
C SER A 193 14.61 -6.51 -14.90
N ILE A 194 14.44 -7.04 -13.68
CA ILE A 194 14.09 -6.25 -12.52
C ILE A 194 15.16 -5.20 -12.23
N LYS A 195 14.71 -3.95 -12.08
CA LYS A 195 15.56 -2.81 -11.73
C LYS A 195 14.84 -1.95 -10.69
N LEU A 196 15.36 -1.99 -9.47
CA LEU A 196 14.91 -1.17 -8.36
C LEU A 196 15.00 0.31 -8.69
N ARG A 197 13.99 1.07 -8.28
CA ARG A 197 13.95 2.53 -8.40
C ARG A 197 14.23 3.18 -7.06
N VAL A 198 14.91 4.31 -7.07
CA VAL A 198 15.18 5.11 -5.87
C VAL A 198 13.85 5.68 -5.35
N PRO A 199 13.40 5.32 -4.13
CA PRO A 199 12.21 5.93 -3.54
C PRO A 199 12.39 7.44 -3.36
N VAL A 200 11.36 8.21 -3.71
CA VAL A 200 11.37 9.67 -3.53
C VAL A 200 10.95 10.00 -2.09
N ILE A 201 11.93 10.33 -1.25
CA ILE A 201 11.72 10.73 0.14
C ILE A 201 11.26 12.18 0.18
N ILE A 202 10.16 12.43 0.90
CA ILE A 202 9.67 13.79 1.16
C ILE A 202 10.23 14.21 2.52
N GLU A 203 11.10 15.20 2.51
CA GLU A 203 11.66 15.73 3.75
C GLU A 203 10.60 16.46 4.57
N SER A 204 10.64 16.32 5.88
CA SER A 204 9.69 16.97 6.77
C SER A 204 10.24 17.13 8.17
N LYS A 205 9.94 18.25 8.82
CA LYS A 205 10.24 18.46 10.25
C LYS A 205 9.08 18.00 11.16
N ARG A 206 8.00 17.43 10.57
CA ARG A 206 6.80 17.00 11.30
C ARG A 206 6.95 15.59 11.86
N LYS A 207 6.28 15.30 12.98
CA LYS A 207 6.29 13.97 13.63
C LYS A 207 5.30 13.01 12.94
N ASN A 208 5.54 12.75 11.66
CA ASN A 208 4.75 11.82 10.85
C ASN A 208 4.82 10.40 11.41
N LYS A 209 3.75 9.62 11.26
CA LYS A 209 3.65 8.25 11.79
C LYS A 209 3.10 7.28 10.75
N ALA A 210 3.57 6.05 10.84
CA ALA A 210 3.06 4.92 10.09
C ALA A 210 2.60 3.84 11.08
N PHE A 211 1.43 3.27 10.84
CA PHE A 211 0.82 2.22 11.66
C PHE A 211 0.48 1.00 10.81
N LYS A 212 0.50 -0.17 11.43
CA LYS A 212 0.01 -1.43 10.86
C LYS A 212 -1.01 -2.05 11.80
N GLU A 213 -2.22 -1.50 11.79
CA GLU A 213 -3.30 -1.94 12.66
C GLU A 213 -4.62 -1.99 11.91
N ASP A 214 -5.54 -2.80 12.43
CA ASP A 214 -6.95 -2.70 12.06
C ASP A 214 -7.47 -1.28 12.33
N ALA A 215 -8.17 -0.70 11.36
CA ALA A 215 -8.62 0.69 11.39
C ALA A 215 -9.55 0.98 12.59
N ASN A 216 -10.46 0.05 12.89
CA ASN A 216 -11.40 0.14 14.01
C ASN A 216 -10.71 0.02 15.38
N THR A 217 -9.56 -0.65 15.41
CA THR A 217 -8.71 -0.73 16.60
C THR A 217 -7.87 0.54 16.79
N LEU A 218 -7.21 1.02 15.73
CA LEU A 218 -6.33 2.18 15.80
C LEU A 218 -7.09 3.47 16.11
N ILE A 219 -8.28 3.66 15.52
CA ILE A 219 -9.05 4.91 15.66
C ILE A 219 -9.40 5.25 17.12
N LYS A 220 -9.47 4.25 18.00
CA LYS A 220 -9.74 4.39 19.44
C LYS A 220 -8.55 5.00 20.20
N LYS A 221 -7.33 4.84 19.66
CA LYS A 221 -6.04 5.18 20.29
C LYS A 221 -5.45 6.51 19.84
N ILE A 222 -5.91 7.05 18.70
CA ILE A 222 -5.31 8.24 18.09
C ILE A 222 -6.27 9.43 18.04
N TYR A 223 -5.69 10.60 17.90
CA TYR A 223 -6.38 11.85 17.59
C TYR A 223 -5.88 12.39 16.26
N SER A 224 -6.77 12.96 15.46
CA SER A 224 -6.43 13.74 14.27
C SER A 224 -7.24 15.03 14.18
N ASP A 225 -6.73 16.04 13.47
CA ASP A 225 -7.55 17.19 13.10
C ASP A 225 -8.47 16.83 11.94
N ILE A 226 -7.93 16.08 10.98
CA ILE A 226 -8.62 15.63 9.78
C ILE A 226 -8.47 14.10 9.69
N LEU A 227 -9.59 13.39 9.71
CA LEU A 227 -9.64 11.95 9.46
C LEU A 227 -10.07 11.73 8.01
N TYR A 228 -9.18 11.18 7.20
CA TYR A 228 -9.47 10.75 5.84
C TYR A 228 -9.70 9.24 5.80
N LEU A 229 -10.81 8.87 5.18
CA LEU A 229 -11.27 7.50 5.04
C LEU A 229 -11.40 7.17 3.55
N ASP A 230 -10.76 6.09 3.14
CA ASP A 230 -10.88 5.48 1.81
C ASP A 230 -10.95 3.96 1.95
N PRO A 231 -11.98 3.44 2.65
CA PRO A 231 -12.08 2.01 2.90
C PRO A 231 -12.34 1.25 1.58
N PRO A 232 -12.08 -0.07 1.56
CA PRO A 232 -12.56 -0.94 0.50
C PRO A 232 -14.05 -0.71 0.18
N TYR A 233 -14.36 -0.61 -1.11
CA TYR A 233 -15.73 -0.37 -1.57
C TYR A 233 -16.38 -1.60 -2.23
N ASN A 234 -15.65 -2.70 -2.42
CA ASN A 234 -16.19 -3.92 -3.04
C ASN A 234 -15.76 -5.16 -2.25
N SER A 235 -16.38 -6.30 -2.55
CA SER A 235 -16.16 -7.54 -1.80
C SER A 235 -14.82 -8.24 -2.05
N ARG A 236 -13.90 -7.66 -2.84
CA ARG A 236 -12.60 -8.28 -3.12
C ARG A 236 -11.66 -8.06 -1.94
N GLN A 237 -11.31 -9.15 -1.27
CA GLN A 237 -10.29 -9.13 -0.23
C GLN A 237 -8.92 -8.78 -0.84
N TYR A 238 -8.21 -7.83 -0.23
CA TYR A 238 -6.92 -7.36 -0.72
C TYR A 238 -5.82 -8.39 -0.49
N ALA A 239 -5.81 -9.07 0.66
CA ALA A 239 -4.81 -10.08 1.00
C ALA A 239 -4.62 -11.15 -0.10
N PRO A 240 -5.66 -11.85 -0.61
CA PRO A 240 -5.49 -12.82 -1.69
C PRO A 240 -5.22 -12.16 -3.06
N ASN A 241 -5.64 -10.92 -3.29
CA ASN A 241 -5.37 -10.21 -4.55
C ASN A 241 -3.95 -9.63 -4.61
N TYR A 242 -3.30 -9.42 -3.47
CA TYR A 242 -1.95 -8.84 -3.36
C TYR A 242 -0.99 -9.74 -2.59
N PHE A 243 -1.32 -11.04 -2.46
CA PHE A 243 -0.61 -11.98 -1.58
C PHE A 243 0.89 -12.06 -1.86
N LEU A 244 1.31 -11.87 -3.12
CA LEU A 244 2.72 -11.96 -3.48
C LEU A 244 3.51 -10.72 -3.05
N LEU A 245 2.89 -9.53 -3.07
CA LEU A 245 3.48 -8.33 -2.47
C LEU A 245 3.58 -8.49 -0.96
N GLU A 246 2.51 -8.98 -0.33
CA GLU A 246 2.46 -9.22 1.10
C GLU A 246 3.50 -10.25 1.55
N LEU A 247 3.64 -11.35 0.80
CA LEU A 247 4.63 -12.38 1.03
C LEU A 247 6.06 -11.84 0.92
N ILE A 248 6.35 -10.99 -0.06
CA ILE A 248 7.67 -10.35 -0.21
C ILE A 248 7.93 -9.37 0.94
N ALA A 249 6.90 -8.63 1.37
CA ALA A 249 6.99 -7.67 2.45
C ALA A 249 7.29 -8.35 3.79
N GLU A 250 6.45 -9.30 4.20
CA GLU A 250 6.63 -10.09 5.42
C GLU A 250 7.93 -10.92 5.37
N GLY A 251 8.26 -11.46 4.19
CA GLY A 251 9.42 -12.32 3.99
C GLY A 251 9.19 -13.77 4.44
N TRP A 252 10.22 -14.59 4.27
CA TRP A 252 10.19 -16.04 4.52
C TRP A 252 11.36 -16.50 5.41
N PHE A 253 11.86 -15.57 6.23
CA PHE A 253 13.08 -15.72 7.00
C PHE A 253 12.79 -16.11 8.46
N ASN A 254 13.83 -16.43 9.23
CA ASN A 254 13.72 -16.68 10.68
C ASN A 254 12.67 -17.73 11.07
N GLY A 255 12.57 -18.82 10.30
CA GLY A 255 11.60 -19.89 10.54
C GLY A 255 10.17 -19.60 10.06
N GLN A 256 9.88 -18.39 9.57
CA GLN A 256 8.55 -17.97 9.11
C GLN A 256 8.35 -18.24 7.62
N LYS A 257 8.55 -19.48 7.14
CA LYS A 257 8.24 -19.82 5.75
C LYS A 257 6.73 -20.03 5.61
N PRO A 258 6.02 -19.23 4.78
CA PRO A 258 4.59 -19.41 4.63
C PRO A 258 4.29 -20.73 3.92
N LYS A 259 3.28 -21.46 4.43
CA LYS A 259 2.72 -22.60 3.71
C LYS A 259 1.91 -22.07 2.53
N ILE A 260 2.19 -22.61 1.34
CA ILE A 260 1.52 -22.21 0.09
C ILE A 260 0.72 -23.38 -0.48
N TYR A 261 -0.36 -23.07 -1.18
CA TYR A 261 -1.28 -24.08 -1.73
C TYR A 261 -1.84 -23.68 -3.09
N GLY A 262 -2.42 -24.67 -3.77
CA GLY A 262 -3.12 -24.51 -5.03
C GLY A 262 -2.22 -24.15 -6.22
N LYS A 263 -2.86 -23.95 -7.38
CA LYS A 263 -2.17 -23.66 -8.65
C LYS A 263 -1.38 -22.35 -8.59
N THR A 264 -1.90 -21.35 -7.89
CA THR A 264 -1.29 -20.01 -7.79
C THR A 264 -0.25 -19.90 -6.67
N GLY A 265 -0.12 -20.88 -5.78
CA GLY A 265 0.78 -20.79 -4.64
C GLY A 265 0.32 -19.74 -3.62
N MET A 266 -1.01 -19.67 -3.42
CA MET A 266 -1.64 -18.79 -2.44
C MET A 266 -1.21 -19.18 -1.03
N ARG A 267 -1.16 -18.22 -0.12
CA ARG A 267 -0.93 -18.44 1.32
C ARG A 267 -2.24 -18.32 2.11
N ALA A 268 -2.23 -18.80 3.34
CA ALA A 268 -3.30 -18.50 4.30
C ALA A 268 -3.44 -16.97 4.46
N TYR A 269 -4.69 -16.50 4.53
CA TYR A 269 -5.04 -15.07 4.63
C TYR A 269 -6.28 -14.83 5.49
N GLU A 270 -6.75 -15.85 6.22
CA GLU A 270 -7.97 -15.83 7.02
C GLU A 270 -7.94 -14.70 8.06
N ASP A 271 -6.78 -14.52 8.70
CA ASP A 271 -6.53 -13.44 9.68
C ASP A 271 -6.30 -12.07 9.01
N GLN A 272 -6.34 -12.00 7.68
CA GLN A 272 -6.16 -10.78 6.89
C GLN A 272 -7.39 -10.39 6.06
N LYS A 273 -8.57 -10.90 6.46
CA LYS A 273 -9.84 -10.47 5.88
C LYS A 273 -10.27 -9.13 6.50
N SER A 274 -10.69 -8.21 5.64
CA SER A 274 -11.25 -6.92 6.07
C SER A 274 -12.76 -6.99 6.15
N ALA A 275 -13.34 -6.55 7.26
CA ALA A 275 -14.78 -6.35 7.43
C ALA A 275 -15.35 -5.35 6.38
N TYR A 276 -14.54 -4.42 5.89
CA TYR A 276 -14.93 -3.47 4.84
C TYR A 276 -15.09 -4.11 3.46
N CYS A 277 -14.60 -5.34 3.28
CA CYS A 277 -14.81 -6.14 2.08
C CYS A 277 -15.96 -7.17 2.27
N GLN A 278 -16.72 -7.10 3.37
CA GLN A 278 -17.80 -8.03 3.67
C GLN A 278 -19.14 -7.28 3.75
N LYS A 279 -20.06 -7.59 2.83
CA LYS A 279 -21.36 -6.89 2.73
C LYS A 279 -22.16 -6.92 4.06
N ASN A 280 -22.07 -8.01 4.81
CA ASN A 280 -22.82 -8.19 6.05
C ASN A 280 -22.14 -7.54 7.28
N GLU A 281 -20.88 -7.10 7.16
CA GLU A 281 -20.12 -6.53 8.28
C GLU A 281 -19.77 -5.04 8.08
N VAL A 282 -19.70 -4.58 6.83
CA VAL A 282 -19.18 -3.25 6.46
C VAL A 282 -19.90 -2.10 7.17
N LEU A 283 -21.24 -2.17 7.30
CA LEU A 283 -22.01 -1.12 7.97
C LEU A 283 -21.72 -1.08 9.47
N THR A 284 -21.65 -2.24 10.12
CA THR A 284 -21.32 -2.34 11.54
C THR A 284 -19.90 -1.84 11.82
N ALA A 285 -18.94 -2.24 10.99
CA ALA A 285 -17.56 -1.79 11.10
C ALA A 285 -17.46 -0.26 10.89
N PHE A 286 -18.10 0.28 9.86
CA PHE A 286 -18.09 1.71 9.59
C PHE A 286 -18.73 2.51 10.73
N LYS A 287 -19.87 2.07 11.25
CA LYS A 287 -20.54 2.70 12.40
C LYS A 287 -19.67 2.71 13.66
N ASP A 288 -19.01 1.60 13.99
CA ASP A 288 -18.06 1.55 15.12
C ASP A 288 -16.88 2.51 14.91
N LEU A 289 -16.33 2.58 13.70
CA LEU A 289 -15.21 3.48 13.39
C LEU A 289 -15.59 4.94 13.59
N ILE A 290 -16.71 5.37 13.00
CA ILE A 290 -17.18 6.77 13.04
C ILE A 290 -17.52 7.20 14.47
N ARG A 291 -18.17 6.33 15.25
CA ARG A 291 -18.50 6.60 16.66
C ARG A 291 -17.26 6.83 17.52
N ASN A 292 -16.19 6.06 17.28
CA ASN A 292 -14.97 6.13 18.08
C ASN A 292 -13.95 7.16 17.58
N ALA A 293 -14.20 7.79 16.43
CA ALA A 293 -13.30 8.76 15.82
C ALA A 293 -13.14 10.04 16.66
N LYS A 294 -11.95 10.22 17.23
CA LYS A 294 -11.50 11.44 17.89
C LYS A 294 -10.89 12.40 16.86
N THR A 295 -11.75 13.15 16.17
CA THR A 295 -11.35 14.08 15.11
C THR A 295 -12.19 15.35 15.08
N LYS A 296 -11.68 16.43 14.47
CA LYS A 296 -12.46 17.65 14.18
C LYS A 296 -13.22 17.55 12.86
N PHE A 297 -12.63 16.89 11.87
CA PHE A 297 -13.21 16.72 10.54
C PHE A 297 -13.13 15.26 10.08
N ILE A 298 -14.15 14.81 9.37
CA ILE A 298 -14.18 13.51 8.70
C ILE A 298 -14.37 13.76 7.21
N LEU A 299 -13.48 13.20 6.40
CA LEU A 299 -13.57 13.16 4.95
C LEU A 299 -13.60 11.68 4.53
N LEU A 300 -14.70 11.25 3.93
CA LEU A 300 -14.83 9.91 3.35
C LEU A 300 -14.88 10.03 1.83
N SER A 301 -13.93 9.42 1.15
CA SER A 301 -13.99 9.16 -0.29
C SER A 301 -14.59 7.78 -0.50
N TYR A 302 -15.69 7.70 -1.23
CA TYR A 302 -16.33 6.42 -1.50
C TYR A 302 -16.94 6.38 -2.90
N ASN A 303 -16.84 5.21 -3.54
CA ASN A 303 -17.37 4.98 -4.87
C ASN A 303 -18.88 4.71 -4.81
N ASP A 304 -19.63 5.22 -5.80
CA ASP A 304 -21.09 5.05 -5.89
C ASP A 304 -21.56 3.62 -6.19
N GLU A 305 -20.67 2.72 -6.62
CA GLU A 305 -20.91 1.27 -6.73
C GLU A 305 -20.46 0.49 -5.49
N GLY A 306 -20.34 1.17 -4.34
CA GLY A 306 -19.82 0.63 -3.09
C GLY A 306 -20.76 -0.34 -2.37
N LEU A 307 -20.25 -1.04 -1.34
CA LEU A 307 -21.04 -1.94 -0.50
C LEU A 307 -22.01 -1.20 0.44
N MET A 308 -21.70 0.05 0.77
CA MET A 308 -22.57 0.95 1.54
C MET A 308 -23.27 1.93 0.59
N SER A 309 -24.57 2.11 0.78
CA SER A 309 -25.36 3.10 0.04
C SER A 309 -25.10 4.53 0.54
N GLU A 310 -25.40 5.53 -0.30
CA GLU A 310 -25.29 6.94 0.07
C GLU A 310 -26.14 7.30 1.29
N ASN A 311 -27.33 6.72 1.43
CA ASN A 311 -28.21 6.93 2.58
C ASN A 311 -27.59 6.36 3.85
N GLU A 312 -27.13 5.11 3.83
CA GLU A 312 -26.49 4.48 5.00
C GLU A 312 -25.24 5.25 5.46
N ILE A 313 -24.42 5.70 4.52
CA ILE A 313 -23.24 6.52 4.82
C ILE A 313 -23.65 7.85 5.45
N THR A 314 -24.63 8.53 4.86
CA THR A 314 -25.11 9.83 5.33
C THR A 314 -25.71 9.72 6.73
N ASP A 315 -26.53 8.70 6.97
CA ASP A 315 -27.15 8.43 8.27
C ASP A 315 -26.07 8.25 9.35
N ILE A 316 -25.09 7.36 9.12
CA ILE A 316 -24.01 7.09 10.09
C ILE A 316 -23.14 8.34 10.33
N LEU A 317 -22.83 9.10 9.29
CA LEU A 317 -22.02 10.31 9.42
C LEU A 317 -22.76 11.45 10.13
N SER A 318 -24.09 11.51 9.99
CA SER A 318 -24.94 12.54 10.61
C SER A 318 -24.90 12.50 12.14
N ASP A 319 -24.62 11.33 12.74
CA ASP A 319 -24.40 11.16 14.18
C ASP A 319 -23.23 12.01 14.71
N ARG A 320 -22.32 12.46 13.83
CA ARG A 320 -21.15 13.27 14.20
C ARG A 320 -21.29 14.74 13.83
N GLY A 321 -22.23 15.10 12.96
CA GLY A 321 -22.44 16.48 12.52
C GLY A 321 -23.07 16.58 11.13
N LYS A 322 -23.25 17.80 10.64
CA LYS A 322 -23.86 18.03 9.31
C LYS A 322 -22.98 17.46 8.20
N VAL A 323 -23.57 16.62 7.36
CA VAL A 323 -22.92 16.02 6.19
C VAL A 323 -23.03 16.94 4.98
N HIS A 324 -21.90 17.19 4.33
CA HIS A 324 -21.80 17.86 3.05
C HIS A 324 -21.28 16.88 2.00
N ILE A 325 -21.95 16.80 0.85
CA ILE A 325 -21.64 15.82 -0.19
C ILE A 325 -21.12 16.55 -1.42
N PHE A 326 -19.96 16.13 -1.91
CA PHE A 326 -19.37 16.59 -3.16
C PHE A 326 -19.21 15.39 -4.09
N LYS A 327 -19.55 15.52 -5.37
CA LYS A 327 -19.44 14.43 -6.36
C LYS A 327 -18.48 14.82 -7.47
N LYS A 328 -17.61 13.90 -7.87
CA LYS A 328 -16.74 14.04 -9.04
C LYS A 328 -16.91 12.84 -9.97
N SER A 329 -17.18 13.11 -11.24
CA SER A 329 -17.34 12.07 -12.25
C SER A 329 -15.99 11.51 -12.67
N HIS A 330 -15.91 10.19 -12.85
CA HIS A 330 -14.75 9.50 -13.38
C HIS A 330 -15.16 8.40 -14.35
N ARG A 331 -14.31 8.12 -15.33
CA ARG A 331 -14.54 7.05 -16.32
C ARG A 331 -14.47 5.69 -15.62
N ARG A 332 -15.50 4.86 -15.80
CA ARG A 332 -15.54 3.49 -15.24
C ARG A 332 -14.40 2.65 -15.81
N TYR A 333 -13.79 1.82 -14.97
CA TYR A 333 -12.80 0.85 -15.42
C TYR A 333 -13.50 -0.25 -16.25
N ARG A 334 -13.09 -0.45 -17.50
CA ARG A 334 -13.67 -1.47 -18.38
C ARG A 334 -13.04 -2.85 -18.11
N SER A 335 -13.86 -3.82 -17.73
CA SER A 335 -13.49 -5.24 -17.85
C SER A 335 -13.76 -5.75 -19.27
N ILE A 336 -13.14 -6.87 -19.64
CA ILE A 336 -13.21 -7.46 -21.00
C ILE A 336 -14.65 -7.87 -21.40
N ASN A 337 -15.57 -8.00 -20.44
CA ASN A 337 -16.95 -8.49 -20.66
C ASN A 337 -18.04 -7.41 -20.47
N GLN A 338 -17.74 -6.12 -20.70
CA GLN A 338 -18.75 -5.04 -20.60
C GLN A 338 -19.40 -4.75 -21.96
N ASN A 339 -20.73 -4.57 -21.93
CA ASN A 339 -21.54 -4.24 -23.11
C ASN A 339 -21.83 -2.73 -23.17
N GLU A 340 -22.40 -2.24 -24.27
CA GLU A 340 -22.67 -0.80 -24.45
C GLU A 340 -23.67 -0.20 -23.45
N PHE A 341 -24.46 -1.05 -22.79
CA PHE A 341 -25.44 -0.70 -21.75
C PHE A 341 -24.83 -0.46 -20.36
N ASP A 342 -23.56 -0.80 -20.17
CA ASP A 342 -22.87 -0.54 -18.91
C ASP A 342 -22.63 0.96 -18.71
N ARG A 343 -22.87 1.46 -17.49
CA ARG A 343 -22.60 2.86 -17.12
C ARG A 343 -21.17 3.23 -17.51
N ARG A 344 -21.02 4.25 -18.35
CA ARG A 344 -19.71 4.73 -18.83
C ARG A 344 -18.98 5.60 -17.80
N THR A 345 -19.73 6.15 -16.86
CA THR A 345 -19.27 7.09 -15.82
C THR A 345 -19.73 6.60 -14.46
N VAL A 346 -18.80 6.57 -13.52
CA VAL A 346 -19.04 6.34 -12.09
C VAL A 346 -18.69 7.62 -11.34
N PHE A 347 -19.22 7.78 -10.13
CA PHE A 347 -18.96 8.96 -9.32
C PHE A 347 -18.11 8.58 -8.10
N GLU A 348 -17.06 9.36 -7.87
CA GLU A 348 -16.44 9.41 -6.57
C GLU A 348 -17.21 10.43 -5.73
N THR A 349 -17.73 10.00 -4.60
CA THR A 349 -18.44 10.86 -3.65
C THR A 349 -17.52 11.15 -2.47
N LEU A 350 -17.31 12.44 -2.19
CA LEU A 350 -16.62 12.92 -1.00
C LEU A 350 -17.66 13.42 0.00
N TYR A 351 -17.78 12.71 1.11
CA TYR A 351 -18.56 13.12 2.26
C TYR A 351 -17.66 13.91 3.20
N PHE A 352 -18.12 15.09 3.61
CA PHE A 352 -17.42 15.98 4.51
C PHE A 352 -18.28 16.25 5.73
N VAL A 353 -17.70 16.06 6.91
CA VAL A 353 -18.37 16.34 8.20
C VAL A 353 -17.44 17.18 9.07
N LYS A 354 -17.98 18.30 9.56
CA LYS A 354 -17.40 19.00 10.72
C LYS A 354 -18.00 18.39 11.98
N VAL A 355 -17.18 17.75 12.79
CA VAL A 355 -17.64 17.06 14.00
C VAL A 355 -18.13 18.10 15.01
N ALA A 356 -19.38 17.97 15.44
CA ALA A 356 -19.93 18.81 16.50
C ALA A 356 -19.14 18.57 17.80
N LYS A 357 -18.90 19.62 18.59
CA LYS A 357 -18.37 19.43 19.94
C LYS A 357 -19.45 18.67 20.72
N GLY A 358 -19.20 17.39 20.98
CA GLY A 358 -20.03 16.55 21.83
C GLY A 358 -19.90 16.92 23.29
#